data_AF-A0A416PBS9-F1
#
_entry.id   AF-A0A416PBS9-F1
#
_cell.length_a   1.000
_cell.length_b   1.000
_cell.length_c   1.000
_cell.angle_alpha   90.00
_cell.angle_beta   90.00
_cell.angle_gamma   90.00
#
_symmetry.space_group_name_H-M   'P 1'
#
loop_
_entity.id
_entity.type
_entity.pdbx_description
1 polymer ?
#
loop_
_entity_poly.entity_id
_entity_poly.type
_entity_poly.pdbx_seq_one_letter_code
_entity_poly.pdbx_strand_id
1 'polypeptide(L)'
;MKEKYKYYIDVLNVISCLSVVILHTNNAFWKFSYESYWISANFIECIFYFAVPVFFMITGVTTIDYREKYGTRVFLKKRIQKSLIPFVLWSMIATLYFAIFKRMEQDTSSVVAIIDGIINTKLCINIFGFYWT
;
A
#
# COMPACT_ATOMS: atom_id res chain seq x y z
N MET A 1 -19.97 -23.38 -14.45
CA MET A 1 -18.63 -23.90 -14.77
C MET A 1 -17.77 -23.80 -13.51
N LYS A 2 -17.26 -24.92 -12.98
CA LYS A 2 -16.39 -24.90 -11.78
C LYS A 2 -15.07 -24.24 -12.21
N GLU A 3 -14.75 -23.07 -11.65
CA GLU A 3 -13.48 -22.42 -11.95
C GLU A 3 -12.33 -23.33 -11.54
N LYS A 4 -11.42 -23.60 -12.47
CA LYS A 4 -10.19 -24.35 -12.21
C LYS A 4 -9.39 -23.56 -11.18
N TYR A 5 -9.34 -24.06 -9.95
CA TYR A 5 -8.50 -23.49 -8.90
C TYR A 5 -7.03 -23.56 -9.36
N LYS A 6 -6.41 -22.39 -9.57
CA LYS A 6 -5.04 -22.28 -10.09
C LYS A 6 -4.06 -22.23 -8.92
N TYR A 7 -3.72 -23.40 -8.37
CA TYR A 7 -2.79 -23.53 -7.23
C TYR A 7 -1.47 -22.76 -7.41
N TYR A 8 -0.95 -22.71 -8.63
CA TYR A 8 0.26 -21.95 -8.96
C TYR A 8 0.15 -20.45 -8.65
N ILE A 9 -1.02 -19.83 -8.88
CA ILE A 9 -1.22 -18.40 -8.62
C ILE A 9 -1.17 -18.13 -7.11
N ASP A 10 -1.74 -19.01 -6.30
CA ASP A 10 -1.75 -18.85 -4.85
C ASP A 10 -0.35 -19.02 -4.25
N VAL A 11 0.43 -19.99 -4.75
CA VAL A 11 1.84 -20.15 -4.35
C VAL A 11 2.65 -18.92 -4.73
N LEU A 12 2.50 -18.42 -5.96
CA LEU A 12 3.17 -17.19 -6.40
C LEU A 12 2.76 -15.98 -5.54
N ASN A 13 1.49 -15.89 -5.14
CA ASN A 13 1.00 -14.80 -4.31
C ASN A 13 1.64 -14.83 -2.92
N VAL A 14 1.74 -16.00 -2.29
CA VAL A 14 2.39 -16.17 -0.97
C VAL A 14 3.87 -15.78 -1.05
N ILE A 15 4.59 -16.28 -2.06
CA ILE A 15 6.01 -15.94 -2.27
C ILE A 15 6.18 -14.44 -2.50
N SER A 16 5.33 -13.84 -3.31
CA SER A 16 5.37 -12.41 -3.63
C SER A 16 5.11 -11.56 -2.39
N CYS A 17 4.08 -11.89 -1.60
CA CYS A 17 3.77 -11.21 -0.34
C CYS A 17 4.94 -11.27 0.64
N LEU A 18 5.52 -12.47 0.83
CA LEU A 18 6.65 -12.66 1.75
C LEU A 18 7.87 -11.83 1.31
N SER A 19 8.16 -11.84 0.01
CA SER A 19 9.28 -11.09 -0.57
C SER A 19 9.12 -9.58 -0.39
N VAL A 20 7.90 -9.04 -0.53
CA VAL A 20 7.62 -7.62 -0.26
C VAL A 20 7.86 -7.27 1.20
N VAL A 21 7.45 -8.13 2.15
CA VAL A 21 7.66 -7.91 3.59
C VAL A 21 9.16 -7.92 3.94
N ILE A 22 9.92 -8.86 3.38
CA ILE A 22 11.38 -8.93 3.55
C ILE A 22 12.03 -7.63 3.06
N LEU A 23 11.62 -7.13 1.89
CA LEU A 23 12.15 -5.90 1.30
C LEU A 23 11.82 -4.67 2.18
N HIS A 24 10.59 -4.57 2.69
CA HIS A 24 10.19 -3.45 3.56
C HIS A 24 10.83 -3.51 4.96
N THR A 25 11.18 -4.70 5.45
CA THR A 25 11.90 -4.84 6.71
C THR A 25 13.37 -4.41 6.57
N ASN A 26 13.88 -4.36 5.33
CA ASN A 26 15.28 -4.05 5.03
C ASN A 26 15.51 -2.55 4.83
N ASN A 27 15.16 -1.73 5.84
CA ASN A 27 15.35 -0.27 5.80
C ASN A 27 16.83 0.16 5.76
N ALA A 28 17.75 -0.79 5.90
CA ALA A 28 19.19 -0.59 5.89
C ALA A 28 19.77 -0.24 4.52
N PHE A 29 19.07 -0.59 3.43
CA PHE A 29 19.53 -0.28 2.08
C PHE A 29 19.63 1.23 1.84
N TRP A 30 18.66 2.00 2.35
CA TRP A 30 18.55 3.45 2.13
C TRP A 30 19.60 4.29 2.87
N LYS A 31 20.29 3.72 3.85
CA LYS A 31 21.39 4.37 4.56
C LYS A 31 22.71 3.74 4.15
N PHE A 32 23.39 4.41 3.23
CA PHE A 32 24.70 3.97 2.75
C PHE A 32 25.69 3.78 3.90
N SER A 33 26.26 2.58 4.00
CA SER A 33 27.30 2.22 4.97
C SER A 33 28.29 1.24 4.34
N TYR A 34 29.56 1.29 4.75
CA TYR A 34 30.60 0.34 4.32
C TYR A 34 30.58 -0.97 5.12
N GLU A 35 29.68 -1.11 6.10
CA GLU A 35 29.56 -2.31 6.90
C GLU A 35 28.97 -3.49 6.10
N SER A 36 29.36 -4.72 6.48
CA SER A 36 28.89 -5.96 5.85
C SER A 36 27.36 -6.08 5.82
N TYR A 37 26.67 -5.42 6.75
CA TYR A 37 25.21 -5.35 6.78
C TYR A 37 24.61 -4.68 5.54
N TRP A 38 25.20 -3.59 5.05
CA TRP A 38 24.71 -2.89 3.85
C TRP A 38 24.88 -3.73 2.59
N ILE A 39 25.99 -4.46 2.47
CA ILE A 39 26.22 -5.41 1.37
C ILE A 39 25.17 -6.53 1.39
N SER A 40 24.86 -7.08 2.56
CA SER A 40 23.82 -8.10 2.70
C SER A 40 22.42 -7.56 2.36
N ALA A 41 22.12 -6.31 2.73
CA ALA A 41 20.88 -5.63 2.37
C ALA A 41 20.75 -5.45 0.85
N ASN A 42 21.81 -4.99 0.17
CA ASN A 42 21.84 -4.85 -1.28
C ASN A 42 21.60 -6.19 -1.99
N PHE A 43 22.21 -7.26 -1.51
CA PHE A 43 22.03 -8.59 -2.09
C PHE A 43 20.59 -9.08 -1.99
N ILE A 44 19.96 -8.87 -0.83
CA ILE A 44 18.54 -9.18 -0.60
C ILE A 44 17.67 -8.36 -1.54
N GLU A 45 17.90 -7.05 -1.68
CA GLU A 45 17.12 -6.21 -2.58
C GLU A 45 17.21 -6.63 -4.05
N CYS A 46 18.42 -6.95 -4.55
CA CYS A 46 18.59 -7.42 -5.93
C CYS A 46 17.81 -8.71 -6.19
N ILE A 47 17.76 -9.63 -5.24
CA ILE A 47 17.04 -10.90 -5.37
C ILE A 47 15.54 -10.68 -5.31
N PHE A 48 15.03 -9.84 -4.41
CA PHE A 48 13.59 -9.69 -4.18
C PHE A 48 12.93 -8.56 -4.98
N TYR A 49 13.66 -7.88 -5.87
CA TYR A 49 13.12 -6.81 -6.72
C TYR A 49 11.93 -7.25 -7.59
N PHE A 50 11.88 -8.53 -7.98
CA PHE A 50 10.76 -9.09 -8.77
C PHE A 50 9.43 -9.15 -7.99
N ALA A 51 9.45 -9.01 -6.66
CA ALA A 51 8.27 -9.18 -5.82
C ALA A 51 7.16 -8.16 -6.16
N VAL A 52 7.52 -6.91 -6.43
CA VAL A 52 6.56 -5.84 -6.73
C VAL A 52 5.84 -6.08 -8.07
N PRO A 53 6.53 -6.30 -9.22
CA PRO A 53 5.84 -6.55 -10.49
C PRO A 53 5.03 -7.85 -10.48
N VAL A 54 5.50 -8.91 -9.80
CA VAL A 54 4.75 -10.18 -9.68
C VAL A 54 3.47 -9.99 -8.86
N PHE A 55 3.54 -9.28 -7.73
CA PHE A 55 2.37 -8.97 -6.91
C PHE A 55 1.30 -8.20 -7.70
N PHE A 56 1.74 -7.20 -8.48
CA PHE A 56 0.87 -6.42 -9.35
C PHE A 56 0.23 -7.29 -10.45
N MET A 57 1.02 -8.16 -11.09
CA MET A 57 0.56 -9.05 -12.16
C MET A 57 -0.48 -10.06 -11.67
N ILE A 58 -0.30 -10.66 -10.49
CA ILE A 58 -1.27 -11.58 -9.87
C ILE A 58 -2.61 -10.88 -9.62
N THR A 59 -2.56 -9.64 -9.11
CA THR A 59 -3.77 -8.82 -8.93
C THR A 59 -4.45 -8.54 -10.27
N GLY A 60 -3.69 -8.33 -11.34
CA GLY A 60 -4.21 -8.15 -12.69
C GLY A 60 -4.88 -9.40 -13.24
N VAL A 61 -4.22 -10.56 -13.16
CA VAL A 61 -4.73 -11.81 -13.75
C VAL A 61 -6.00 -12.30 -13.07
N THR A 62 -6.15 -12.06 -11.77
CA THR A 62 -7.38 -12.39 -11.01
C THR A 62 -8.53 -11.46 -11.35
N THR A 63 -8.23 -10.29 -11.91
CA THR A 63 -9.20 -9.24 -12.22
C THR A 63 -9.63 -9.26 -13.70
N ILE A 64 -8.76 -9.68 -14.63
CA ILE A 64 -8.96 -9.46 -16.07
C ILE A 64 -10.23 -10.10 -16.65
N ASP A 65 -10.67 -11.24 -16.09
CA ASP A 65 -11.92 -11.94 -16.47
C ASP A 65 -13.20 -11.31 -15.89
N TYR A 66 -13.15 -10.07 -15.35
CA TYR A 66 -14.32 -9.42 -14.76
C TYR A 66 -15.46 -9.18 -15.76
N ARG A 67 -15.14 -9.02 -17.05
CA ARG A 67 -16.12 -8.72 -18.11
C ARG A 67 -17.13 -9.84 -18.33
N GLU A 68 -16.78 -11.08 -17.98
CA GLU A 68 -17.69 -12.24 -18.11
C GLU A 68 -18.65 -12.35 -16.92
N LYS A 69 -18.33 -11.73 -15.78
CA LYS A 69 -19.07 -11.87 -14.51
C LYS A 69 -19.92 -10.64 -14.17
N TYR A 70 -19.46 -9.43 -14.53
CA TYR A 70 -20.15 -8.17 -14.17
C TYR A 70 -19.93 -7.07 -15.22
N GLY A 71 -20.88 -6.14 -15.33
CA GLY A 71 -20.71 -4.92 -16.12
C GLY A 71 -19.65 -3.97 -15.54
N THR A 72 -18.95 -3.22 -16.39
CA THR A 72 -17.81 -2.33 -16.04
C THR A 72 -18.13 -1.32 -14.94
N ARG A 73 -19.36 -0.77 -14.93
CA ARG A 73 -19.79 0.19 -13.91
C ARG A 73 -19.87 -0.42 -12.50
N VAL A 74 -20.31 -1.67 -12.38
CA VAL A 74 -20.43 -2.37 -11.09
C VAL A 74 -19.06 -2.77 -10.56
N PHE A 75 -18.15 -3.17 -11.45
CA PHE A 75 -16.77 -3.50 -11.11
C PHE A 75 -16.02 -2.30 -10.52
N LEU A 76 -16.06 -1.14 -11.18
CA LEU A 76 -15.40 0.07 -10.67
C LEU A 76 -16.02 0.57 -9.36
N LYS A 77 -17.35 0.54 -9.22
CA LYS A 77 -18.03 0.94 -7.98
C LYS A 77 -17.55 0.11 -6.79
N LYS A 78 -17.46 -1.22 -6.93
CA LYS A 78 -16.96 -2.09 -5.86
C LYS A 78 -15.51 -1.81 -5.50
N ARG A 79 -14.65 -1.54 -6.49
CA ARG A 79 -13.23 -1.24 -6.25
C ARG A 79 -13.05 0.10 -5.55
N ILE A 80 -13.74 1.13 -6.00
CA ILE A 80 -13.73 2.45 -5.36
C ILE A 80 -14.27 2.34 -3.94
N GLN A 81 -15.39 1.65 -3.71
CA GLN A 81 -15.91 1.49 -2.34
C GLN A 81 -14.92 0.76 -1.44
N LYS A 82 -14.30 -0.32 -1.92
CA LYS A 82 -13.33 -1.10 -1.12
C LYS A 82 -12.06 -0.30 -0.77
N SER A 83 -11.62 0.61 -1.63
CA SER A 83 -10.42 1.44 -1.40
C SER A 83 -10.71 2.77 -0.70
N LEU A 84 -11.80 3.45 -1.09
CA LEU A 84 -12.14 4.80 -0.64
C LEU A 84 -12.77 4.80 0.76
N ILE A 85 -13.57 3.78 1.11
CA ILE A 85 -14.17 3.69 2.44
C ILE A 85 -13.09 3.60 3.54
N PRO A 86 -12.11 2.68 3.47
CA PRO A 86 -11.03 2.64 4.45
C PRO A 86 -10.20 3.92 4.46
N PHE A 87 -9.92 4.51 3.28
CA PHE A 87 -9.13 5.73 3.19
C PHE A 87 -9.80 6.91 3.91
N VAL A 88 -11.10 7.15 3.65
CA VAL A 88 -11.85 8.24 4.28
C VAL A 88 -12.01 8.00 5.78
N LEU A 89 -12.31 6.77 6.20
CA LEU A 89 -12.42 6.41 7.62
C LEU A 89 -11.09 6.65 8.37
N TRP A 90 -9.97 6.15 7.85
CA TRP A 90 -8.67 6.34 8.47
C TRP A 90 -8.21 7.81 8.45
N SER A 91 -8.55 8.57 7.40
CA SER A 91 -8.27 10.01 7.33
C SER A 91 -9.02 10.78 8.42
N MET A 92 -10.29 10.44 8.66
CA MET A 92 -11.08 11.05 9.74
C MET A 92 -10.53 10.68 11.12
N ILE A 93 -10.22 9.40 11.35
CA ILE A 93 -9.64 8.92 12.61
C ILE A 93 -8.29 9.61 12.89
N ALA A 94 -7.42 9.72 11.88
CA ALA A 94 -6.14 10.39 12.00
C ALA A 94 -6.31 11.88 12.35
N THR A 95 -7.22 12.58 11.67
CA THR A 95 -7.51 14.00 11.93
C THR A 95 -8.01 14.20 13.38
N LEU A 96 -8.90 13.33 13.84
CA LEU A 96 -9.45 13.39 15.20
C LEU A 96 -8.37 13.06 16.26
N TYR A 97 -7.52 12.06 15.99
CA TYR A 97 -6.40 11.69 16.85
C TYR A 97 -5.39 12.84 16.99
N PHE A 98 -5.00 13.47 15.88
CA PHE A 98 -4.11 14.62 15.93
C PHE A 98 -4.74 15.80 16.66
N ALA A 99 -6.00 16.12 16.43
CA ALA A 99 -6.69 17.20 17.14
C ALA A 99 -6.72 17.03 18.67
N ILE A 100 -6.73 15.79 19.17
CA ILE A 100 -6.79 15.48 20.61
C ILE A 100 -5.38 15.36 21.24
N PHE A 101 -4.45 14.67 20.59
CA PHE A 101 -3.15 14.29 21.18
C PHE A 101 -1.97 15.20 20.81
N LYS A 102 -2.02 15.92 19.69
CA LYS A 102 -0.93 16.81 19.23
C LYS A 102 -1.49 18.19 18.90
N ARG A 103 -0.99 19.24 19.55
CA ARG A 103 -1.34 20.60 19.17
C ARG A 103 -0.92 20.80 17.70
N MET A 104 -1.91 21.00 16.84
CA MET A 104 -1.75 21.10 15.38
C MET A 104 -0.77 22.24 15.04
N GLU A 105 0.27 21.94 14.27
CA GLU A 105 1.11 22.97 13.63
C GLU A 105 0.49 23.45 12.30
N GLN A 106 -0.51 22.72 11.77
CA GLN A 106 -1.33 23.17 10.65
C GLN A 106 -2.60 23.87 11.13
N ASP A 107 -2.85 25.05 10.58
CA ASP A 107 -4.02 25.87 10.82
C ASP A 107 -5.31 25.16 10.37
N THR A 108 -6.05 24.61 11.34
CA THR A 108 -7.31 23.85 11.10
C THR A 108 -8.56 24.71 11.11
N SER A 109 -8.41 26.03 11.07
CA SER A 109 -9.54 26.96 11.14
C SER A 109 -10.39 26.96 9.86
N SER A 110 -9.84 26.49 8.72
CA SER A 110 -10.57 26.42 7.45
C SER A 110 -10.79 24.99 6.95
N VAL A 111 -11.99 24.72 6.44
CA VAL A 111 -12.35 23.45 5.77
C VAL A 111 -11.45 23.20 4.56
N VAL A 112 -10.98 24.26 3.90
CA VAL A 112 -10.07 24.20 2.76
C VAL A 112 -8.71 23.64 3.17
N ALA A 113 -8.15 24.03 4.33
CA ALA A 113 -6.88 23.49 4.82
C ALA A 113 -6.97 21.99 5.17
N ILE A 114 -8.14 21.52 5.62
CA ILE A 114 -8.37 20.08 5.87
C ILE A 114 -8.43 19.32 4.54
N ILE A 115 -9.15 19.84 3.55
CA ILE A 115 -9.23 19.23 2.22
C ILE A 115 -7.85 19.20 1.55
N ASP A 116 -7.09 20.30 1.61
CA ASP A 116 -5.73 20.37 1.09
C ASP A 116 -4.78 19.43 1.84
N GLY A 117 -4.97 19.24 3.15
CA GLY A 117 -4.20 18.30 3.96
C GLY A 117 -4.49 16.84 3.62
N ILE A 118 -5.73 16.51 3.24
CA ILE A 118 -6.15 15.18 2.76
C ILE A 118 -5.64 14.94 1.33
N ILE A 119 -5.84 15.89 0.42
CA ILE A 119 -5.45 15.77 -0.99
C ILE A 119 -3.94 15.73 -1.14
N ASN A 120 -3.21 16.63 -0.46
CA ASN A 120 -1.74 16.58 -0.44
C ASN A 120 -1.18 15.47 0.47
N THR A 121 -2.05 14.66 1.09
CA THR A 121 -1.68 13.51 1.92
C THR A 121 -0.73 13.89 3.09
N LYS A 122 -0.61 15.16 3.47
CA LYS A 122 0.34 15.63 4.50
C LYS A 122 0.00 15.08 5.90
N LEU A 123 -1.29 14.90 6.20
CA LEU A 123 -1.77 14.28 7.43
C LEU A 123 -1.63 12.75 7.43
N CYS A 124 -1.80 12.11 6.27
CA CYS A 124 -1.73 10.66 6.11
C CYS A 124 -0.28 10.15 5.96
N ILE A 125 0.64 10.97 5.44
CA ILE A 125 2.06 10.63 5.28
C ILE A 125 2.73 10.32 6.62
N ASN A 126 2.31 10.90 7.74
CA ASN A 126 2.86 10.52 9.05
C ASN A 126 2.34 9.16 9.55
N ILE A 127 1.12 8.76 9.19
CA ILE A 127 0.56 7.44 9.51
C ILE A 127 1.17 6.35 8.59
N PHE A 128 1.29 6.63 7.29
CA PHE A 128 1.83 5.68 6.31
C PHE A 128 3.34 5.73 6.17
N GLY A 129 3.98 6.81 6.62
CA GLY A 129 5.43 6.94 6.75
C GLY A 129 6.03 6.00 7.81
N PHE A 130 5.19 5.34 8.62
CA PHE A 130 5.59 4.20 9.45
C PHE A 130 6.15 3.03 8.61
N TYR A 131 5.81 2.93 7.33
CA TYR A 131 6.38 1.93 6.41
C TYR A 131 7.69 2.38 5.73
N TRP A 132 8.12 3.64 5.95
CA TRP A 132 9.27 4.26 5.27
C TRP A 132 10.17 5.08 6.21
N THR A 133 10.05 4.90 7.53
CA THR A 133 10.93 5.52 8.56
C THR A 133 11.54 4.44 9.42
#